data_AF-A0A2W4JEI9-F1
#
_entry.id   AF-A0A2W4JEI9-F1
#
_cell.length_a   1.000
_cell.length_b   1.000
_cell.length_c   1.000
_cell.angle_alpha   90.00
_cell.angle_beta   90.00
_cell.angle_gamma   90.00
#
_symmetry.space_group_name_H-M   'P 1'
#
loop_
_entity.id
_entity.type
_entity.pdbx_description
1 polymer ?
#
loop_
_entity_poly.entity_id
_entity_poly.type
_entity_poly.pdbx_seq_one_letter_code
_entity_poly.pdbx_strand_id
1 'polypeptide(L)'
;MSGNMTPEELLDVAKQLMTRRRPSMRRSWQRGCACLIRSACEEALRAYWKHTAPSVGGRPMRHQLLALATFADRKAATLARTAWHGLSRAMHHHAYELPPTAAELESWHQDVSELLSLLRPKRT
;
A
#
# COMPACT_ATOMS: atom_id res chain seq x y z
N MET A 1 -0.80 6.63 23.61
CA MET A 1 -0.74 5.32 22.92
C MET A 1 -1.34 5.49 21.55
N SER A 2 -0.56 5.97 20.57
CA SER A 2 -1.00 5.92 19.17
C SER A 2 -0.89 4.45 18.75
N GLY A 3 -1.99 3.71 18.81
CA GLY A 3 -2.04 2.39 18.20
C GLY A 3 -1.74 2.57 16.71
N ASN A 4 -0.66 1.96 16.22
CA ASN A 4 -0.44 1.90 14.77
C ASN A 4 -1.65 1.20 14.16
N MET A 5 -2.34 1.88 13.24
CA MET A 5 -3.45 1.26 12.50
C MET A 5 -2.95 0.03 11.75
N THR A 6 -3.74 -1.03 11.71
CA THR A 6 -3.39 -2.21 10.93
C THR A 6 -3.45 -1.90 9.43
N PRO A 7 -2.78 -2.71 8.58
CA PRO A 7 -2.91 -2.59 7.13
C PRO A 7 -4.37 -2.60 6.65
N GLU A 8 -5.22 -3.43 7.26
CA GLU A 8 -6.65 -3.52 6.98
C GLU A 8 -7.39 -2.23 7.35
N GLU A 9 -7.15 -1.70 8.55
CA GLU A 9 -7.76 -0.44 8.99
C GLU A 9 -7.39 0.73 8.06
N LEU A 10 -6.15 0.78 7.58
CA LEU A 10 -5.69 1.78 6.61
C LEU A 10 -6.44 1.67 5.27
N LEU A 11 -6.67 0.45 4.78
CA LEU A 11 -7.46 0.20 3.57
C LEU A 11 -8.94 0.55 3.76
N ASP A 12 -9.51 0.29 4.93
CA ASP A 12 -10.89 0.64 5.25
C ASP A 12 -11.07 2.16 5.30
N VAL A 13 -10.14 2.88 5.93
CA VAL A 13 -10.15 4.35 5.93
C VAL A 13 -9.98 4.89 4.50
N ALA A 14 -9.11 4.29 3.69
CA ALA A 14 -8.96 4.67 2.28
C ALA A 14 -10.29 4.49 1.51
N LYS A 15 -10.99 3.36 1.71
CA LYS A 15 -12.29 3.08 1.07
C LYS A 15 -13.39 4.03 1.54
N GLN A 16 -13.41 4.35 2.83
CA GLN A 16 -14.31 5.37 3.37
C GLN A 16 -14.06 6.74 2.74
N LEU A 17 -12.80 7.13 2.52
CA LEU A 17 -12.45 8.40 1.88
C LEU A 17 -12.91 8.44 0.40
N MET A 18 -12.80 7.31 -0.31
CA MET A 18 -13.28 7.17 -1.69
C MET A 18 -14.80 7.25 -1.82
N THR A 19 -15.52 6.76 -0.80
CA THR A 19 -16.99 6.69 -0.76
C THR A 19 -17.62 7.98 -0.24
N ARG A 20 -17.10 8.52 0.85
CA ARG A 20 -17.60 9.73 1.54
C ARG A 20 -16.84 10.97 1.09
N ARG A 21 -16.81 11.22 -0.22
CA ARG A 21 -16.12 12.37 -0.81
C ARG A 21 -16.76 13.66 -0.30
N ARG A 22 -16.03 14.41 0.52
CA ARG A 22 -16.52 15.73 0.93
C ARG A 22 -16.29 16.73 -0.21
N PRO A 23 -17.32 17.45 -0.70
CA PRO A 23 -17.16 18.46 -1.74
C PRO A 23 -16.13 19.55 -1.38
N SER A 24 -15.92 19.78 -0.07
CA SER A 24 -14.93 20.73 0.46
C SER A 24 -13.49 20.24 0.40
N MET A 25 -13.27 18.92 0.30
CA MET A 25 -11.96 18.38 -0.03
C MET A 25 -11.79 18.44 -1.55
N ARG A 26 -11.04 19.43 -2.04
CA ARG A 26 -10.54 19.48 -3.42
C ARG A 26 -9.68 18.22 -3.71
N ARG A 27 -8.83 18.26 -4.75
CA ARG A 27 -7.92 17.17 -5.17
C ARG A 27 -6.97 16.60 -4.08
N SER A 28 -7.07 17.06 -2.83
CA SER A 28 -6.36 16.56 -1.65
C SER A 28 -6.80 15.16 -1.21
N TRP A 29 -8.08 14.79 -1.37
CA TRP A 29 -8.56 13.46 -0.94
C TRP A 29 -7.94 12.31 -1.74
N GLN A 30 -7.61 12.54 -3.01
CA GLN A 30 -7.02 11.55 -3.90
C GLN A 30 -5.61 11.16 -3.43
N ARG A 31 -4.80 12.17 -3.06
CA ARG A 31 -3.46 11.96 -2.51
C ARG A 31 -3.50 11.40 -1.09
N GLY A 32 -4.47 11.82 -0.27
CA GLY A 32 -4.72 11.22 1.04
C GLY A 32 -5.03 9.73 0.92
N CYS A 33 -5.89 9.35 -0.03
CA CYS A 33 -6.21 7.95 -0.33
C CYS A 33 -4.96 7.17 -0.77
N ALA A 34 -4.18 7.69 -1.73
CA ALA A 34 -2.93 7.06 -2.15
C ALA A 34 -1.92 6.89 -0.99
N CYS A 35 -1.83 7.86 -0.08
CA CYS A 35 -0.98 7.77 1.10
C CYS A 35 -1.41 6.63 2.04
N LEU A 36 -2.72 6.50 2.29
CA LEU A 36 -3.28 5.43 3.13
C LEU A 36 -3.03 4.05 2.52
N ILE A 37 -3.28 3.88 1.22
CA ILE A 37 -3.05 2.61 0.52
C ILE A 37 -1.55 2.26 0.52
N ARG A 38 -0.66 3.25 0.31
CA ARG A 38 0.80 3.01 0.40
C ARG A 38 1.20 2.58 1.80
N SER A 39 0.67 3.24 2.82
CA SER A 39 0.96 2.94 4.22
C SER A 39 0.50 1.51 4.58
N ALA A 40 -0.67 1.08 4.09
CA ALA A 40 -1.15 -0.28 4.26
C ALA A 40 -0.19 -1.31 3.63
N CYS A 41 0.28 -1.05 2.41
CA CYS A 41 1.26 -1.89 1.72
C CYS A 41 2.59 -1.98 2.50
N GLU A 42 3.13 -0.84 2.95
CA GLU A 42 4.39 -0.80 3.68
C GLU A 42 4.29 -1.48 5.05
N GLU A 43 3.17 -1.33 5.75
CA GLU A 43 2.96 -1.98 7.04
C GLU A 43 2.74 -3.49 6.90
N ALA A 44 2.04 -3.94 5.85
CA ALA A 44 1.92 -5.38 5.54
C ALA A 44 3.28 -6.02 5.25
N LEU A 45 4.13 -5.34 4.47
CA LEU A 45 5.50 -5.80 4.21
C LEU A 45 6.35 -5.78 5.48
N ARG A 46 6.22 -4.75 6.32
CA ARG A 46 6.93 -4.68 7.62
C ARG A 46 6.56 -5.85 8.52
N ALA A 47 5.27 -6.15 8.63
CA ALA A 47 4.76 -7.29 9.40
C ALA A 47 5.29 -8.61 8.85
N TYR A 48 5.24 -8.80 7.52
CA TYR A 48 5.78 -9.99 6.86
C TYR A 48 7.28 -10.17 7.16
N TRP A 49 8.10 -9.14 6.94
CA TRP A 49 9.55 -9.23 7.17
C TRP A 49 9.91 -9.45 8.63
N LYS A 50 9.14 -8.92 9.58
CA LYS A 50 9.33 -9.17 11.01
C LYS A 50 9.26 -10.66 11.35
N HIS A 51 8.45 -11.43 10.62
CA HIS A 51 8.30 -12.87 10.84
C HIS A 51 9.21 -13.72 9.94
N THR A 52 9.43 -13.32 8.69
CA THR A 52 10.15 -14.15 7.71
C THR A 52 11.64 -13.88 7.64
N ALA A 53 12.06 -12.60 7.61
CA ALA A 53 13.47 -12.23 7.51
C ALA A 53 13.70 -10.80 8.05
N PRO A 54 13.88 -10.65 9.38
CA PRO A 54 14.04 -9.33 10.01
C PRO A 54 15.21 -8.50 9.45
N SER A 55 16.26 -9.16 8.96
CA SER A 55 17.42 -8.52 8.31
C SER A 55 17.06 -7.76 7.02
N VAL A 56 16.01 -8.20 6.32
CA VAL A 56 15.46 -7.53 5.12
C VAL A 56 14.59 -6.34 5.52
N GLY A 57 13.81 -6.48 6.61
CA GLY A 57 12.89 -5.45 7.09
C GLY A 57 13.56 -4.12 7.48
N GLY A 58 14.86 -4.13 7.80
CA GLY A 58 15.66 -2.92 8.05
C GLY A 58 16.18 -2.21 6.80
N ARG A 59 15.99 -2.78 5.59
CA ARG A 59 16.49 -2.20 4.33
C ARG A 59 15.49 -1.22 3.73
N PRO A 60 15.92 -0.29 2.85
CA PRO A 60 15.00 0.58 2.10
C PRO A 60 13.93 -0.22 1.34
N MET A 61 12.71 0.31 1.24
CA MET A 61 11.54 -0.39 0.68
C MET A 61 11.79 -0.99 -0.71
N ARG A 62 12.49 -0.27 -1.59
CA ARG A 62 12.92 -0.78 -2.91
C ARG A 62 13.70 -2.10 -2.85
N HIS A 63 14.56 -2.28 -1.84
CA HIS A 63 15.32 -3.51 -1.66
C HIS A 63 14.45 -4.61 -1.06
N GLN A 64 13.52 -4.25 -0.17
CA GLN A 64 12.52 -5.20 0.34
C GLN A 64 11.66 -5.76 -0.80
N LEU A 65 11.19 -4.92 -1.73
CA LEU A 65 10.40 -5.32 -2.89
C LEU A 65 11.17 -6.20 -3.89
N LEU A 66 12.49 -6.02 -3.99
CA LEU A 66 13.35 -6.90 -4.78
C LEU A 66 13.49 -8.27 -4.10
N ALA A 67 13.78 -8.27 -2.80
CA ALA A 67 13.92 -9.49 -2.02
C ALA A 67 12.61 -10.29 -1.97
N LEU A 68 11.44 -9.63 -1.96
CA LEU A 68 10.14 -10.27 -1.83
C LEU A 68 9.89 -11.39 -2.86
N ALA A 69 10.44 -11.28 -4.07
CA ALA A 69 10.34 -12.32 -5.10
C ALA A 69 11.02 -13.64 -4.74
N THR A 70 11.94 -13.62 -3.78
CA THR A 70 12.66 -14.80 -3.27
C THR A 70 11.97 -15.42 -2.04
N PHE A 71 11.20 -14.63 -1.29
CA PHE A 71 10.61 -15.07 -0.01
C PHE A 71 9.10 -15.35 -0.09
N ALA A 72 8.38 -14.64 -0.96
CA ALA A 72 6.93 -14.75 -1.10
C ALA A 72 6.54 -15.29 -2.48
N ASP A 73 5.24 -15.57 -2.65
CA ASP A 73 4.68 -15.95 -3.94
C ASP A 73 4.96 -14.89 -5.02
N ARG A 74 5.16 -15.34 -6.27
CA ARG A 74 5.44 -14.45 -7.41
C ARG A 74 4.34 -13.40 -7.61
N LYS A 75 3.09 -13.76 -7.36
CA LYS A 75 1.95 -12.84 -7.42
C LYS A 75 2.06 -11.76 -6.35
N ALA A 76 2.35 -12.15 -5.11
CA ALA A 76 2.55 -11.20 -4.01
C ALA A 76 3.71 -10.22 -4.31
N ALA A 77 4.82 -10.73 -4.81
CA ALA A 77 5.97 -9.90 -5.19
C ALA A 77 5.65 -8.91 -6.31
N THR A 78 4.81 -9.32 -7.28
CA THR A 78 4.39 -8.47 -8.39
C THR A 78 3.44 -7.39 -7.92
N LEU A 79 2.38 -7.75 -7.19
CA LEU A 79 1.39 -6.81 -6.66
C LEU A 79 2.03 -5.76 -5.75
N ALA A 80 2.91 -6.18 -4.84
CA ALA A 80 3.61 -5.24 -3.96
C ALA A 80 4.44 -4.23 -4.74
N ARG A 81 5.16 -4.69 -5.77
CA ARG A 81 6.02 -3.82 -6.59
C ARG A 81 5.21 -2.85 -7.42
N THR A 82 4.19 -3.32 -8.13
CA THR A 82 3.36 -2.48 -9.00
C THR A 82 2.59 -1.44 -8.19
N ALA A 83 1.94 -1.86 -7.10
CA ALA A 83 1.20 -0.96 -6.23
C ALA A 83 2.13 0.07 -5.58
N TRP A 84 3.26 -0.34 -5.00
CA TRP A 84 4.15 0.59 -4.30
C TRP A 84 4.74 1.65 -5.24
N HIS A 85 5.18 1.27 -6.45
CA HIS A 85 5.67 2.25 -7.42
C HIS A 85 4.57 3.17 -7.95
N GLY A 86 3.38 2.64 -8.25
CA GLY A 86 2.23 3.44 -8.69
C GLY A 86 1.83 4.48 -7.65
N LEU A 87 1.68 4.06 -6.40
CA LEU A 87 1.31 4.92 -5.28
C LEU A 87 2.40 5.95 -4.96
N SER A 88 3.67 5.55 -4.99
CA SER A 88 4.79 6.47 -4.76
C SER A 88 4.81 7.58 -5.81
N ARG A 89 4.61 7.23 -7.09
CA ARG A 89 4.49 8.19 -8.19
C ARG A 89 3.30 9.14 -8.00
N ALA A 90 2.13 8.60 -7.67
CA ALA A 90 0.91 9.39 -7.45
C ALA A 90 1.01 10.40 -6.30
N MET A 91 1.97 10.22 -5.38
CA MET A 91 2.24 11.14 -4.27
C MET A 91 3.22 12.26 -4.63
N HIS A 92 4.01 12.14 -5.70
CA HIS A 92 4.91 13.22 -6.11
C HIS A 92 4.11 14.39 -6.72
N HIS A 93 4.43 15.61 -6.28
CA HIS A 93 3.81 16.83 -6.80
C HIS A 93 4.65 17.38 -7.95
N HIS A 94 4.39 16.96 -9.19
CA HIS A 94 4.82 17.74 -10.34
C HIS A 94 3.74 18.75 -10.73
N ALA A 95 4.14 19.98 -11.06
CA ALA A 95 3.23 21.12 -11.25
C ALA A 95 2.14 20.90 -12.32
N TYR A 96 2.31 19.90 -13.19
CA TYR A 96 1.39 19.54 -14.27
C TYR A 96 0.81 18.12 -14.14
N GLU A 97 1.06 17.41 -13.04
CA GLU A 97 0.60 16.04 -12.89
C GLU A 97 -0.85 16.01 -12.42
N LEU A 98 -1.69 15.31 -13.19
CA LEU A 98 -3.06 15.02 -12.79
C LEU A 98 -3.04 14.20 -11.50
N PRO A 99 -3.89 14.52 -10.50
CA PRO A 99 -4.03 13.65 -9.34
C PRO A 99 -4.54 12.27 -9.77
N PRO A 100 -4.25 11.21 -9.00
CA PRO A 100 -4.70 9.87 -9.34
C PRO A 100 -6.23 9.84 -9.48
N THR A 101 -6.68 9.15 -10.53
CA THR A 101 -8.09 8.95 -10.81
C THR A 101 -8.72 8.03 -9.77
N ALA A 102 -10.06 8.09 -9.65
CA ALA A 102 -10.77 7.18 -8.76
C ALA A 102 -10.58 5.69 -9.16
N ALA A 103 -10.45 5.41 -10.46
CA ALA A 103 -10.24 4.05 -10.96
C ALA A 103 -8.85 3.51 -10.60
N GLU A 104 -7.80 4.34 -10.69
CA GLU A 104 -6.46 3.96 -10.26
C GLU A 104 -6.42 3.70 -8.75
N LEU A 105 -7.09 4.52 -7.95
CA LEU A 105 -7.17 4.33 -6.50
C LEU A 105 -7.91 3.03 -6.12
N GLU A 106 -9.03 2.70 -6.78
CA GLU A 106 -9.72 1.43 -6.54
C GLU A 106 -8.87 0.24 -6.99
N SER A 107 -8.16 0.35 -8.12
CA SER A 107 -7.23 -0.69 -8.58
C SER A 107 -6.12 -0.95 -7.57
N TRP A 108 -5.45 0.10 -7.08
CA TRP A 108 -4.41 -0.07 -6.07
C TRP A 108 -4.95 -0.54 -4.73
N HIS A 109 -6.16 -0.12 -4.34
CA HIS A 109 -6.83 -0.63 -3.15
C HIS A 109 -7.07 -2.13 -3.25
N GLN A 110 -7.55 -2.61 -4.40
CA GLN A 110 -7.76 -4.02 -4.67
C GLN A 110 -6.44 -4.82 -4.69
N ASP A 111 -5.42 -4.31 -5.37
CA ASP A 111 -4.09 -4.94 -5.44
C ASP A 111 -3.49 -5.12 -4.04
N VAL A 112 -3.59 -4.11 -3.18
CA VAL A 112 -3.07 -4.16 -1.81
C VAL A 112 -3.95 -5.06 -0.94
N SER A 113 -5.27 -5.04 -1.09
CA SER A 113 -6.18 -5.97 -0.39
C SER A 113 -5.84 -7.44 -0.71
N GLU A 114 -5.56 -7.73 -1.98
CA GLU A 114 -5.11 -9.05 -2.40
C GLU A 114 -3.72 -9.38 -1.83
N LEU A 115 -2.78 -8.44 -1.88
CA LEU A 115 -1.46 -8.60 -1.30
C LEU A 115 -1.52 -8.99 0.19
N LEU A 116 -2.34 -8.30 0.99
CA LEU A 116 -2.53 -8.62 2.41
C LEU A 116 -2.98 -10.08 2.60
N SER A 117 -3.88 -10.56 1.74
CA SER A 117 -4.35 -11.95 1.77
C SER A 117 -3.24 -12.94 1.43
N LEU A 118 -2.35 -12.60 0.49
CA LEU A 118 -1.22 -13.45 0.08
C LEU A 118 -0.05 -13.46 1.07
N LEU A 119 0.15 -12.36 1.81
CA LEU A 119 1.23 -12.24 2.82
C LEU A 119 0.84 -12.83 4.18
N ARG A 120 -0.43 -13.21 4.38
CA ARG A 120 -0.85 -13.90 5.61
C ARG A 120 -0.04 -15.18 5.79
N PRO A 121 0.59 -15.40 6.96
CA PRO A 121 1.32 -16.62 7.22
C PRO A 121 0.35 -17.81 7.09
N LYS A 122 0.74 -18.81 6.29
CA LYS A 122 0.02 -20.09 6.25
C LYS A 122 0.08 -20.68 7.65
N ARG A 123 -1.06 -20.69 8.35
CA ARG A 123 -1.20 -21.43 9.61
C ARG A 123 -1.02 -22.90 9.24
N THR A 124 0.18 -23.42 9.51
CA THR A 124 0.50 -24.84 9.35
C THR A 124 0.12 -25.54 10.64
#